data_AF-A0A0R1LAJ4-F1
#
_entry.id   AF-A0A0R1LAJ4-F1
#
_cell.length_a   1.000
_cell.length_b   1.000
_cell.length_c   1.000
_cell.angle_alpha   90.00
_cell.angle_beta   90.00
_cell.angle_gamma   90.00
#
_symmetry.space_group_name_H-M   'P 1'
#
loop_
_entity.id
_entity.type
_entity.pdbx_description
1 polymer ?
#
loop_
_entity_poly.entity_id
_entity_poly.type
_entity_poly.pdbx_seq_one_letter_code
_entity_poly.pdbx_strand_id
1 'polypeptide(L)'
;MTIFLKFKNILNSGGTTMANKVSRYNNDQWETAKESVLQEYEDYKQTLRDQGVDYTIKNARKLLIYQDLVAEWEHKIGTVITDLEDNVFALSVFDDIKKRKQSTLLARGYEHISSWPDFNPTALALWLELEEDETMA
;
A
#
# COMPACT_ATOMS: atom_id res chain seq x y z
N MET A 1 -0.09 -11.54 -14.93
CA MET A 1 0.59 -10.35 -14.28
C MET A 1 0.14 -10.16 -12.83
N THR A 2 1.00 -10.43 -11.84
CA THR A 2 0.66 -10.55 -10.40
C THR A 2 0.07 -9.28 -9.79
N ILE A 3 -0.90 -9.42 -8.87
CA ILE A 3 -1.51 -8.33 -8.07
C ILE A 3 -0.46 -7.37 -7.49
N PHE A 4 0.67 -7.90 -7.03
CA PHE A 4 1.78 -7.12 -6.48
C PHE A 4 2.38 -6.11 -7.47
N LEU A 5 2.46 -6.45 -8.77
CA LEU A 5 2.95 -5.56 -9.82
C LEU A 5 1.92 -4.49 -10.20
N LYS A 6 0.63 -4.88 -10.33
CA LYS A 6 -0.48 -3.93 -10.53
C LYS A 6 -0.55 -2.93 -9.37
N PHE A 7 -0.20 -3.36 -8.17
CA PHE A 7 -0.21 -2.55 -6.97
C PHE A 7 0.96 -1.58 -6.87
N LYS A 8 2.19 -2.03 -7.13
CA LYS A 8 3.33 -1.11 -7.27
C LYS A 8 3.07 -0.03 -8.32
N ASN A 9 2.35 -0.32 -9.40
CA ASN A 9 1.97 0.69 -10.39
C ASN A 9 0.98 1.74 -9.88
N ILE A 10 0.14 1.42 -8.89
CA ILE A 10 -0.72 2.42 -8.23
C ILE A 10 0.11 3.36 -7.36
N LEU A 11 1.13 2.83 -6.67
CA LEU A 11 2.02 3.62 -5.84
C LEU A 11 3.01 4.44 -6.68
N ASN A 12 3.52 3.87 -7.79
CA ASN A 12 4.64 4.38 -8.59
C ASN A 12 4.25 5.06 -9.91
N SER A 13 3.00 5.52 -10.08
CA SER A 13 2.55 6.14 -11.34
C SER A 13 3.05 7.59 -11.58
N GLY A 14 4.05 8.06 -10.83
CA GLY A 14 4.63 9.41 -10.96
C GLY A 14 5.65 9.55 -12.09
N GLY A 15 5.17 9.79 -13.32
CA GLY A 15 6.01 10.15 -14.47
C GLY A 15 6.35 11.64 -14.54
N THR A 16 7.65 11.92 -14.44
CA THR A 16 8.43 13.12 -14.82
C THR A 16 7.67 14.41 -15.20
N THR A 17 7.74 15.44 -14.35
CA THR A 17 7.79 16.84 -14.82
C THR A 17 8.52 17.73 -13.79
N MET A 18 9.77 18.10 -14.09
CA MET A 18 10.49 19.18 -13.39
C MET A 18 9.87 20.53 -13.74
N ALA A 19 8.82 20.92 -13.03
CA ALA A 19 8.33 22.28 -12.99
C ALA A 19 8.11 22.64 -11.53
N ASN A 20 8.86 23.63 -11.02
CA ASN A 20 8.76 24.26 -9.69
C ASN A 20 7.40 24.01 -9.00
N LYS A 21 7.26 22.85 -8.36
CA LYS A 21 6.03 22.45 -7.70
C LYS A 21 6.22 22.81 -6.24
N VAL A 22 5.42 23.74 -5.75
CA VAL A 22 5.35 24.01 -4.32
C VAL A 22 4.70 22.76 -3.71
N SER A 23 5.47 21.98 -2.96
CA SER A 23 4.94 20.81 -2.25
C SER A 23 3.69 21.21 -1.48
N ARG A 24 2.60 20.47 -1.69
CA ARG A 24 1.30 20.75 -1.07
C ARG A 24 1.34 20.66 0.45
N TYR A 25 2.31 19.91 0.98
CA TYR A 25 2.51 19.67 2.40
C TYR A 25 3.98 19.95 2.77
N ASN A 26 4.22 20.46 3.97
CA ASN A 26 5.58 20.70 4.45
C ASN A 26 6.22 19.42 5.02
N ASN A 27 7.51 19.47 5.35
CA ASN A 27 8.25 18.31 5.87
C ASN A 27 7.62 17.74 7.15
N ASP A 28 7.28 18.58 8.12
CA ASP A 28 6.68 18.15 9.39
C ASP A 28 5.36 17.40 9.19
N GLN A 29 4.54 17.85 8.23
CA GLN A 29 3.31 17.16 7.84
C GLN A 29 3.61 15.80 7.24
N TRP A 30 4.63 15.69 6.38
CA TRP A 30 5.06 14.42 5.80
C TRP A 30 5.65 13.47 6.84
N GLU A 31 6.41 13.97 7.81
CA GLU A 31 6.92 13.16 8.93
C GLU A 31 5.76 12.62 9.76
N THR A 32 4.81 13.48 10.13
CA THR A 32 3.59 13.09 10.84
C THR A 32 2.79 12.04 10.04
N ALA A 33 2.70 12.21 8.71
CA ALA A 33 2.03 11.27 7.83
C ALA A 33 2.72 9.91 7.84
N LYS A 34 4.04 9.89 7.67
CA LYS A 34 4.86 8.69 7.73
C LYS A 34 4.68 7.98 9.06
N GLU A 35 4.85 8.68 10.17
CA GLU A 35 4.68 8.10 11.51
C GLU A 35 3.29 7.49 11.70
N SER A 36 2.25 8.17 11.22
CA SER A 36 0.88 7.66 11.33
C SER A 36 0.63 6.39 10.52
N VAL A 37 1.21 6.29 9.31
CA VAL A 37 1.12 5.07 8.47
C VAL A 37 1.89 3.92 9.12
N LEU A 38 3.09 4.19 9.64
CA LEU A 38 3.88 3.18 10.35
C LEU A 38 3.15 2.70 11.61
N GLN A 39 2.51 3.61 12.35
CA GLN A 39 1.72 3.26 13.53
C GLN A 39 0.52 2.38 13.17
N GLU A 40 -0.21 2.66 12.08
CA GLU A 40 -1.30 1.81 11.60
C GLU A 40 -0.84 0.35 11.38
N TYR A 41 0.39 0.18 10.89
CA TYR A 41 0.97 -1.14 10.69
C TYR A 41 1.39 -1.81 12.01
N GLU A 42 2.00 -1.07 12.93
CA GLU A 42 2.35 -1.59 14.26
C GLU A 42 1.10 -2.04 15.03
N ASP A 43 0.04 -1.24 15.00
CA ASP A 43 -1.25 -1.57 15.64
C ASP A 43 -1.86 -2.85 15.05
N TYR A 44 -1.75 -3.02 13.73
CA TYR A 44 -2.19 -4.23 13.07
C TYR A 44 -1.34 -5.44 13.47
N LYS A 45 0.00 -5.31 13.54
CA LYS A 45 0.88 -6.37 14.04
C LYS A 45 0.55 -6.76 15.47
N GLN A 46 0.24 -5.78 16.32
CA GLN A 46 -0.18 -6.06 17.70
C GLN A 46 -1.49 -6.84 17.72
N THR A 47 -2.47 -6.45 16.90
CA THR A 47 -3.73 -7.19 16.74
C THR A 47 -3.49 -8.66 16.35
N LEU A 48 -2.57 -8.92 15.40
CA LEU A 48 -2.22 -10.28 15.00
C LEU A 48 -1.61 -11.09 16.15
N ARG A 49 -0.72 -10.48 16.95
CA ARG A 49 -0.11 -11.12 18.11
C ARG A 49 -1.14 -11.44 19.19
N ASP A 50 -2.05 -10.51 19.47
CA ASP A 50 -3.08 -10.67 20.50
C ASP A 50 -4.11 -11.75 20.13
N GLN A 51 -4.43 -11.89 18.84
CA GLN A 51 -5.38 -12.90 18.34
C GLN A 51 -4.74 -14.27 18.09
N GLY A 52 -3.40 -14.33 18.01
CA GLY A 52 -2.65 -15.57 17.88
C GLY A 52 -2.49 -16.11 16.45
N VAL A 53 -1.92 -17.31 16.38
CA VAL A 53 -1.40 -17.92 15.14
C VAL A 53 -2.49 -18.18 14.10
N ASP A 54 -3.61 -18.78 14.49
CA ASP A 54 -4.68 -19.13 13.54
C ASP A 54 -5.30 -17.89 12.87
N TYR A 55 -5.51 -16.83 13.65
CA TYR A 55 -5.97 -15.55 13.11
C TYR A 55 -4.93 -14.95 12.16
N THR A 56 -3.64 -15.05 12.50
CA THR A 56 -2.55 -14.58 11.65
C THR A 56 -2.49 -15.31 10.32
N ILE A 57 -2.62 -16.64 10.31
CA ILE A 57 -2.65 -17.45 9.08
C ILE A 57 -3.81 -17.01 8.18
N LYS A 58 -5.01 -16.86 8.75
CA LYS A 58 -6.20 -16.40 8.00
C LYS A 58 -6.01 -15.01 7.38
N ASN A 59 -5.19 -14.16 8.01
CA ASN A 59 -4.95 -12.79 7.59
C ASN A 59 -3.56 -12.58 6.93
N ALA A 60 -2.86 -13.66 6.58
CA ALA A 60 -1.49 -13.58 6.06
C ALA A 60 -1.40 -12.72 4.79
N ARG A 61 -2.39 -12.79 3.90
CA ARG A 61 -2.43 -11.95 2.70
C ARG A 61 -2.52 -10.46 3.03
N LYS A 62 -3.37 -10.09 3.99
CA LYS A 62 -3.49 -8.70 4.46
C LYS A 62 -2.17 -8.22 5.08
N LEU A 63 -1.51 -9.07 5.86
CA LEU A 63 -0.19 -8.78 6.42
C LEU A 63 0.86 -8.51 5.33
N LEU A 64 0.95 -9.36 4.31
CA LEU A 64 1.90 -9.19 3.19
C LEU A 64 1.61 -7.90 2.40
N ILE A 65 0.34 -7.61 2.13
CA ILE A 65 -0.05 -6.35 1.45
C ILE A 65 0.34 -5.12 2.28
N TYR A 66 0.11 -5.16 3.60
CA TYR A 66 0.52 -4.08 4.49
C TYR A 66 2.03 -3.91 4.51
N GLN A 67 2.81 -5.00 4.51
CA GLN A 67 4.27 -4.95 4.43
C GLN A 67 4.76 -4.24 3.18
N ASP A 68 4.21 -4.61 2.02
CA ASP A 68 4.60 -4.00 0.75
C ASP A 68 4.21 -2.52 0.70
N LEU A 69 3.05 -2.16 1.24
CA LEU A 69 2.62 -0.77 1.36
C LEU A 69 3.57 0.05 2.23
N VAL A 70 3.89 -0.47 3.42
CA VAL A 70 4.69 0.22 4.42
C VAL A 70 6.13 0.39 3.96
N ALA A 71 6.66 -0.54 3.16
CA ALA A 71 8.00 -0.44 2.61
C ALA A 71 8.25 0.90 1.88
N GLU A 72 7.25 1.41 1.14
CA GLU A 72 7.34 2.70 0.45
C GLU A 72 7.43 3.89 1.43
N TRP A 73 6.85 3.74 2.64
CA TRP A 73 6.88 4.76 3.69
C TRP A 73 8.10 4.67 4.60
N GLU A 74 8.77 3.52 4.67
CA GLU A 74 9.97 3.33 5.50
C GLU A 74 11.19 4.10 4.97
N HIS A 75 11.20 4.50 3.70
CA HIS A 75 12.26 5.28 3.07
C HIS A 75 12.55 6.63 3.76
N LYS A 76 13.69 7.24 3.44
CA LYS A 76 14.03 8.59 3.94
C LYS A 76 12.95 9.58 3.50
N ILE A 77 12.67 10.58 4.34
CA ILE A 77 11.53 11.49 4.11
C ILE A 77 11.55 12.16 2.73
N GLY A 78 12.72 12.56 2.23
CA GLY A 78 12.84 13.14 0.88
C GLY A 78 12.45 12.17 -0.25
N THR A 79 12.73 10.88 -0.09
CA THR A 79 12.31 9.82 -1.02
C THR A 79 10.81 9.61 -0.94
N VAL A 80 10.26 9.49 0.28
CA VAL A 80 8.81 9.37 0.51
C VAL A 80 8.05 10.52 -0.14
N ILE A 81 8.53 11.75 0.02
CA ILE A 81 7.93 12.94 -0.62
C ILE A 81 7.98 12.80 -2.13
N THR A 82 9.16 12.55 -2.70
CA THR A 82 9.35 12.49 -4.16
C THR A 82 8.48 11.40 -4.80
N ASP A 83 8.37 10.24 -4.15
CA ASP A 83 7.67 9.08 -4.70
C ASP A 83 6.14 9.20 -4.52
N LEU A 84 5.67 9.90 -3.48
CA LEU A 84 4.25 9.91 -3.10
C LEU A 84 3.55 11.26 -3.26
N GLU A 85 4.25 12.37 -3.51
CA GLU A 85 3.66 13.71 -3.56
C GLU A 85 2.61 13.89 -4.66
N ASP A 86 2.68 13.07 -5.71
CA ASP A 86 1.74 13.08 -6.84
C ASP A 86 0.67 11.99 -6.74
N ASN A 87 0.78 11.13 -5.73
CA ASN A 87 -0.13 10.02 -5.56
C ASN A 87 -1.36 10.43 -4.74
N VAL A 88 -2.48 10.66 -5.43
CA VAL A 88 -3.76 11.06 -4.80
C VAL A 88 -4.20 10.09 -3.70
N PHE A 89 -3.93 8.79 -3.88
CA PHE A 89 -4.25 7.79 -2.86
C PHE A 89 -3.36 7.98 -1.61
N ALA A 90 -2.05 8.10 -1.78
CA ALA A 90 -1.12 8.37 -0.68
C ALA A 90 -1.43 9.69 0.04
N LEU A 91 -1.69 10.77 -0.71
CA LEU A 91 -2.04 12.08 -0.17
C LEU A 91 -3.33 12.07 0.67
N SER A 92 -4.20 11.07 0.51
CA SER A 92 -5.39 10.97 1.33
C SER A 92 -5.09 10.65 2.81
N VAL A 93 -3.85 10.27 3.15
CA VAL A 93 -3.40 10.14 4.55
C VAL A 93 -3.52 11.45 5.33
N PHE A 94 -3.29 12.59 4.66
CA PHE A 94 -3.39 13.90 5.31
C PHE A 94 -4.83 14.21 5.74
N ASP A 95 -5.82 13.76 4.96
CA ASP A 95 -7.23 13.87 5.33
C ASP A 95 -7.60 12.92 6.47
N ASP A 96 -7.02 11.71 6.50
CA ASP A 96 -7.22 10.76 7.59
C ASP A 96 -6.73 11.33 8.92
N ILE A 97 -5.50 11.86 8.93
CA ILE A 97 -4.89 12.49 10.11
C ILE A 97 -5.71 13.69 10.57
N LYS A 98 -6.16 14.54 9.64
CA LYS A 98 -6.99 15.71 9.97
C LYS A 98 -8.33 15.33 10.59
N LYS A 99 -8.98 14.26 10.12
CA LYS A 99 -10.34 13.87 10.56
C LYS A 99 -10.33 12.93 11.76
N ARG A 100 -9.36 12.02 11.83
CA ARG A 100 -9.34 10.86 12.74
C ARG A 100 -8.12 10.81 13.65
N LYS A 101 -7.14 11.70 13.44
CA LYS A 101 -5.83 11.72 14.13
C LYS A 101 -4.96 10.48 13.91
N GLN A 102 -5.36 9.60 13.00
CA GLN A 102 -4.65 8.37 12.65
C GLN A 102 -4.84 8.05 11.16
N SER A 103 -3.84 7.41 10.56
CA SER A 103 -3.91 6.86 9.21
C SER A 103 -4.93 5.72 9.14
N THR A 104 -5.62 5.63 8.01
CA THR A 104 -6.33 4.42 7.57
C THR A 104 -5.93 4.03 6.15
N LEU A 105 -4.75 4.48 5.72
CA LEU A 105 -4.24 4.31 4.37
C LEU A 105 -4.00 2.83 4.05
N LEU A 106 -3.43 2.06 4.99
CA LEU A 106 -3.13 0.65 4.76
C LEU A 106 -4.41 -0.17 4.65
N ALA A 107 -5.38 0.09 5.54
CA ALA A 107 -6.69 -0.52 5.51
C ALA A 107 -7.41 -0.25 4.19
N ARG A 108 -7.45 1.01 3.76
CA ARG A 108 -8.06 1.37 2.47
C ARG A 108 -7.30 0.78 1.29
N GLY A 109 -5.97 0.67 1.38
CA GLY A 109 -5.14 0.07 0.34
C GLY A 109 -5.48 -1.41 0.16
N TYR A 110 -5.58 -2.13 1.28
CA TYR A 110 -6.03 -3.52 1.27
C TYR A 110 -7.46 -3.68 0.73
N GLU A 111 -8.41 -2.86 1.18
CA GLU A 111 -9.80 -2.90 0.69
C GLU A 111 -9.84 -2.69 -0.83
N HIS A 112 -9.10 -1.70 -1.33
CA HIS A 112 -9.00 -1.44 -2.76
C HIS A 112 -8.45 -2.64 -3.53
N ILE A 113 -7.35 -3.24 -3.08
CA ILE A 113 -6.77 -4.43 -3.71
C ILE A 113 -7.71 -5.63 -3.61
N SER A 114 -8.40 -5.81 -2.48
CA SER A 114 -9.30 -6.93 -2.25
C SER A 114 -10.53 -6.93 -3.18
N SER A 115 -10.84 -5.78 -3.77
CA SER A 115 -11.90 -5.63 -4.78
C SER A 115 -11.50 -6.14 -6.17
N TRP A 116 -10.22 -6.41 -6.40
CA TRP A 116 -9.75 -6.84 -7.72
C TRP A 116 -10.19 -8.27 -8.02
N PRO A 117 -10.61 -8.57 -9.26
CA PRO A 117 -11.03 -9.92 -9.66
C PRO A 117 -9.95 -10.98 -9.38
N ASP A 118 -8.69 -10.60 -9.58
CA ASP A 118 -7.56 -11.50 -9.43
C ASP A 118 -7.20 -11.72 -7.96
N PHE A 119 -7.71 -10.90 -7.02
CA PHE A 119 -7.36 -10.96 -5.60
C PHE A 119 -7.53 -12.35 -5.03
N ASN A 120 -8.60 -13.04 -5.43
CA ASN A 120 -8.78 -14.45 -5.17
C ASN A 120 -9.06 -15.15 -6.52
N PRO A 121 -8.00 -15.50 -7.26
CA PRO A 121 -8.16 -15.95 -8.63
C PRO A 121 -8.91 -17.28 -8.61
N THR A 122 -9.84 -17.44 -9.56
CA THR A 122 -10.54 -18.71 -9.72
C THR A 122 -9.55 -19.78 -10.18
N ALA A 123 -9.87 -21.06 -9.92
CA ALA A 123 -9.04 -22.17 -10.41
C ALA A 123 -8.84 -22.12 -11.93
N LEU A 124 -9.86 -21.68 -12.69
CA LEU A 124 -9.77 -21.49 -14.13
C LEU A 124 -8.82 -20.35 -14.51
N ALA A 125 -8.87 -19.21 -13.80
CA ALA A 125 -7.95 -18.10 -14.04
C ALA A 125 -6.49 -18.50 -13.78
N LEU A 126 -6.24 -19.28 -12.72
CA LEU A 126 -4.92 -19.85 -12.43
C LEU A 126 -4.45 -20.81 -13.52
N TRP A 127 -5.34 -21.68 -14.02
CA TRP A 127 -5.02 -22.62 -15.10
C TRP A 127 -4.69 -21.90 -16.41
N LEU A 128 -5.44 -20.86 -16.76
CA LEU A 128 -5.20 -20.09 -17.99
C LEU A 128 -3.86 -19.33 -17.95
N GLU A 129 -3.51 -18.68 -16.84
CA GLU A 129 -2.20 -18.01 -16.71
C GLU A 129 -1.04 -19.02 -16.79
N LEU A 130 -1.21 -20.25 -16.28
CA LEU A 130 -0.20 -21.30 -16.38
C LEU A 130 0.04 -21.74 -17.83
N GLU A 131 -1.04 -21.96 -18.60
CA GLU A 131 -0.97 -22.33 -20.02
C GLU A 131 -0.37 -21.19 -20.86
N GLU A 132 -0.71 -19.93 -20.56
CA GLU A 132 -0.09 -18.77 -21.21
C GLU A 132 1.42 -18.71 -20.95
N ASP A 133 1.87 -18.91 -19.72
CA ASP A 133 3.30 -18.96 -19.37
C ASP A 133 4.06 -20.09 -20.08
N GLU A 134 3.44 -21.27 -20.27
CA GLU A 134 4.06 -22.39 -21.01
C GLU A 134 4.19 -22.11 -22.51
N THR A 135 3.26 -21.36 -23.11
CA THR A 135 3.27 -21.04 -24.55
C THR A 135 4.17 -19.86 -24.93
N MET A 136 4.64 -19.09 -23.94
CA MET A 136 5.58 -17.98 -24.13
C MET A 136 7.05 -18.34 -23.86
N ALA A 137 7.34 -19.59 -23.47
CA ALA A 137 8.69 -20.14 -23.27
C ALA A 137 9.25 -20.78 -24.54
#